data_AF-A0A2D5RV42-F1
#
_entry.id   AF-A0A2D5RV42-F1
#
_cell.length_a   1.000
_cell.length_b   1.000
_cell.length_c   1.000
_cell.angle_alpha   90.00
_cell.angle_beta   90.00
_cell.angle_gamma   90.00
#
_symmetry.space_group_name_H-M   'P 1'
#
loop_
_entity.id
_entity.type
_entity.pdbx_description
1 polymer ?
#
loop_
_entity_poly.entity_id
_entity_poly.type
_entity_poly.pdbx_seq_one_letter_code
_entity_poly.pdbx_strand_id
1 'polypeptide(L)'
;MLSITSEDKENQLKSYCQHWLSLLATNQFEDAEKLIDINNNYGVVWAESELKDAVHDYFGSDAPVSFQNENIANCYPEFLETDSGSLIFGFYLPANGEITDLTVEFEFVPIGNNNYAATINDVHVL
;
A
#
# COMPACT_ATOMS: atom_id res chain seq x y z
N MET A 1 7.68 -10.29 -1.56
CA MET A 1 7.83 -10.67 -2.98
C MET A 1 6.57 -11.36 -3.42
N LEU A 2 5.98 -10.92 -4.53
CA LEU A 2 4.72 -11.44 -5.07
C LEU A 2 4.96 -12.20 -6.37
N SER A 3 4.45 -13.44 -6.45
CA SER A 3 4.45 -14.24 -7.68
C SER A 3 3.07 -14.19 -8.32
N ILE A 4 2.95 -13.57 -9.50
CA ILE A 4 1.67 -13.43 -10.20
C ILE A 4 1.55 -14.50 -11.28
N THR A 5 0.75 -15.53 -11.00
CA THR A 5 0.64 -16.71 -11.87
C THR A 5 -0.61 -16.76 -12.76
N SER A 6 -1.55 -15.82 -12.57
CA SER A 6 -2.77 -15.70 -13.39
C SER A 6 -2.74 -14.45 -14.26
N GLU A 7 -3.56 -14.44 -15.32
CA GLU A 7 -3.79 -13.23 -16.13
C GLU A 7 -4.45 -12.10 -15.33
N ASP A 8 -5.19 -12.42 -14.26
CA ASP A 8 -5.87 -11.45 -13.42
C ASP A 8 -4.93 -10.83 -12.37
N LYS A 9 -4.02 -9.97 -12.86
CA LYS A 9 -3.01 -9.29 -12.03
C LYS A 9 -3.66 -8.39 -10.98
N GLU A 10 -4.66 -7.62 -11.37
CA GLU A 10 -5.36 -6.65 -10.52
C GLU A 10 -5.93 -7.31 -9.26
N ASN A 11 -6.63 -8.44 -9.39
CA ASN A 11 -7.17 -9.13 -8.22
C ASN A 11 -6.09 -9.70 -7.29
N GLN A 12 -4.93 -10.09 -7.82
CA GLN A 12 -3.80 -10.52 -6.99
C GLN A 12 -3.19 -9.34 -6.21
N LEU A 13 -2.99 -8.19 -6.88
CA LEU A 13 -2.49 -6.99 -6.21
C LEU A 13 -3.46 -6.50 -5.14
N LYS A 14 -4.76 -6.46 -5.46
CA LYS A 14 -5.81 -6.13 -4.48
C LYS A 14 -5.75 -7.03 -3.26
N SER A 15 -5.59 -8.35 -3.45
CA SER A 15 -5.49 -9.30 -2.34
C SER A 15 -4.21 -9.08 -1.51
N TYR A 16 -3.10 -8.73 -2.17
CA TYR A 16 -1.84 -8.39 -1.51
C TYR A 16 -1.98 -7.12 -0.64
N CYS A 17 -2.50 -6.04 -1.22
CA CYS A 17 -2.74 -4.79 -0.53
C CYS A 17 -3.77 -4.95 0.60
N GLN A 18 -4.80 -5.80 0.42
CA GLN A 18 -5.78 -6.09 1.48
C GLN A 18 -5.12 -6.79 2.66
N HIS A 19 -4.19 -7.72 2.39
CA HIS A 19 -3.43 -8.37 3.44
C HIS A 19 -2.56 -7.36 4.19
N TRP A 20 -1.85 -6.48 3.48
CA TRP A 20 -1.07 -5.40 4.09
C TRP A 20 -1.94 -4.51 4.99
N LEU A 21 -3.10 -4.06 4.50
CA LEU A 21 -4.03 -3.23 5.28
C LEU A 21 -4.55 -3.97 6.52
N SER A 22 -4.81 -5.27 6.42
CA SER A 22 -5.24 -6.09 7.56
C SER A 22 -4.19 -6.15 8.67
N LEU A 23 -2.90 -6.18 8.33
CA LEU A 23 -1.79 -6.16 9.29
C LEU A 23 -1.69 -4.80 9.99
N LEU A 24 -1.87 -3.69 9.26
CA LEU A 24 -1.91 -2.37 9.87
C LEU A 24 -3.05 -2.23 10.88
N ALA A 25 -4.24 -2.70 10.51
CA ALA A 25 -5.42 -2.63 11.37
C ALA A 25 -5.28 -3.45 12.67
N THR A 26 -4.42 -4.46 12.68
CA THR A 26 -4.08 -5.27 13.86
C THR A 26 -2.79 -4.84 14.55
N ASN A 27 -2.20 -3.70 14.17
CA ASN A 27 -0.92 -3.16 14.66
C ASN A 27 0.28 -4.11 14.44
N GLN A 28 0.23 -4.98 13.44
CA GLN A 28 1.33 -5.87 13.05
C GLN A 28 2.26 -5.17 12.04
N PHE A 29 2.80 -4.01 12.42
CA PHE A 29 3.59 -3.17 11.50
C PHE A 29 4.85 -3.85 10.99
N GLU A 30 5.57 -4.60 11.83
CA GLU A 30 6.74 -5.36 11.41
C GLU A 30 6.41 -6.42 10.35
N ASP A 31 5.21 -7.02 10.38
CA ASP A 31 4.79 -7.99 9.38
C ASP A 31 4.31 -7.29 8.10
N ALA A 32 3.67 -6.12 8.23
CA ALA A 32 3.28 -5.29 7.09
C ALA A 32 4.51 -4.78 6.32
N GLU A 33 5.56 -4.35 7.03
CA GLU A 33 6.82 -3.90 6.45
C GLU A 33 7.52 -5.01 5.65
N LYS A 34 7.45 -6.26 6.09
CA LYS A 34 7.99 -7.42 5.33
C LYS A 34 7.32 -7.65 3.98
N LEU A 35 6.15 -7.05 3.74
CA LEU A 35 5.49 -7.05 2.42
C LEU A 35 6.04 -5.96 1.49
N ILE A 36 6.95 -5.10 1.96
CA ILE A 36 7.63 -4.09 1.17
C ILE A 36 9.05 -4.61 0.92
N ASP A 37 9.31 -5.09 -0.30
CA ASP A 37 10.56 -5.77 -0.64
C ASP A 37 11.73 -4.81 -0.82
N ILE A 38 11.45 -3.60 -1.30
CA ILE A 38 12.45 -2.59 -1.64
C ILE A 38 12.00 -1.19 -1.22
N ASN A 39 12.95 -0.33 -0.90
CA ASN A 39 12.71 1.09 -0.65
C ASN A 39 12.19 1.75 -1.93
N ASN A 40 11.42 2.83 -1.78
CA ASN A 40 11.00 3.63 -2.92
C ASN A 40 12.18 4.40 -3.54
N ASN A 41 11.94 5.12 -4.64
CA ASN A 41 12.96 5.89 -5.35
C ASN A 41 13.61 7.02 -4.51
N TYR A 42 13.02 7.37 -3.36
CA TYR A 42 13.56 8.33 -2.39
C TYR A 42 14.36 7.67 -1.26
N GLY A 43 14.47 6.34 -1.27
CA GLY A 43 15.14 5.56 -0.22
C GLY A 43 14.29 5.38 1.05
N VAL A 44 13.01 5.76 1.03
CA VAL A 44 12.08 5.66 2.16
C VAL A 44 11.54 4.24 2.27
N VAL A 45 11.42 3.79 3.51
CA VAL A 45 10.68 2.58 3.90
C VAL A 45 9.42 3.06 4.61
N TRP A 46 8.25 2.72 4.09
CA TRP A 46 6.96 3.08 4.68
C TRP A 46 6.65 2.18 5.88
N ALA A 47 7.45 2.35 6.95
CA ALA A 47 7.28 1.68 8.23
C ALA A 47 6.24 2.39 9.10
N GLU A 48 6.05 1.92 10.34
CA GLU A 48 5.04 2.44 11.26
C GLU A 48 5.11 3.96 11.44
N SER A 49 6.31 4.51 11.62
CA SER A 49 6.53 5.95 11.83
C SER A 49 6.03 6.77 10.65
N GLU A 50 6.49 6.44 9.44
CA GLU A 50 6.18 7.17 8.21
C GLU A 50 4.67 7.13 7.91
N LEU A 51 4.03 5.97 8.12
CA LEU A 51 2.59 5.82 7.92
C LEU A 51 1.79 6.65 8.93
N LYS A 52 2.19 6.64 10.20
CA LYS A 52 1.50 7.43 11.24
C LYS A 52 1.71 8.92 11.05
N ASP A 53 2.91 9.33 10.66
CA ASP A 53 3.23 10.72 10.37
C ASP A 53 2.39 11.24 9.20
N ALA A 54 2.26 10.46 8.11
CA ALA A 54 1.38 10.82 7.00
C ALA A 54 -0.09 10.98 7.43
N VAL A 55 -0.58 10.12 8.33
CA VAL A 55 -1.94 10.25 8.87
C VAL A 55 -2.07 11.47 9.80
N HIS A 56 -1.09 11.72 10.68
CA HIS A 56 -1.11 12.92 11.53
C HIS A 56 -1.10 14.21 10.71
N ASP A 57 -0.24 14.28 9.69
CA ASP A 57 -0.14 15.42 8.77
C ASP A 57 -1.44 15.62 8.01
N TYR A 58 -2.06 14.54 7.55
CA TYR A 58 -3.35 14.56 6.88
C TYR A 58 -4.47 15.14 7.75
N PHE A 59 -4.61 14.65 8.99
CA PHE A 59 -5.65 15.12 9.91
C PHE A 59 -5.28 16.44 10.62
N GLY A 60 -4.03 16.91 10.50
CA GLY A 60 -3.50 18.03 11.26
C GLY A 60 -3.60 17.81 12.78
N SER A 61 -3.37 16.58 13.24
CA SER A 61 -3.63 16.16 14.61
C SER A 61 -2.62 15.14 15.12
N ASP A 62 -2.15 15.32 16.36
CA ASP A 62 -1.32 14.34 17.09
C ASP A 62 -2.17 13.26 17.80
N ALA A 63 -3.45 13.13 17.44
CA ALA A 63 -4.31 12.09 18.01
C ALA A 63 -3.81 10.69 17.62
N PRO A 64 -3.96 9.68 18.49
CA PRO A 64 -3.52 8.32 18.17
C PRO A 64 -4.09 7.81 16.85
N VAL A 65 -3.20 7.39 15.95
CA VAL A 65 -3.57 6.80 14.66
C VAL A 65 -4.14 5.40 14.83
N SER A 66 -5.23 5.11 14.13
CA SER A 66 -5.77 3.77 13.97
C SER A 66 -6.06 3.50 12.49
N PHE A 67 -5.60 2.36 11.98
CA PHE A 67 -5.92 1.90 10.62
C PHE A 67 -7.14 0.99 10.64
N GLN A 68 -7.92 0.96 9.56
CA GLN A 68 -9.10 0.10 9.43
C GLN A 68 -8.92 -0.90 8.30
N ASN A 69 -9.29 -2.17 8.55
CA ASN A 69 -9.31 -3.22 7.54
C ASN A 69 -10.60 -3.14 6.69
N GLU A 70 -10.83 -1.99 6.08
CA GLU A 70 -11.91 -1.82 5.11
C GLU A 70 -11.63 -2.67 3.86
N ASN A 71 -12.68 -3.09 3.16
CA ASN A 71 -12.49 -3.80 1.90
C ASN A 71 -11.94 -2.81 0.87
N ILE A 72 -10.75 -3.07 0.32
CA ILE A 72 -10.10 -2.19 -0.66
C ILE A 72 -10.98 -1.90 -1.89
N ALA A 73 -11.94 -2.78 -2.20
CA ALA A 73 -12.95 -2.48 -3.24
C ALA A 73 -13.74 -1.19 -3.00
N ASN A 74 -13.90 -0.81 -1.73
CA ASN A 74 -14.62 0.39 -1.29
C ASN A 74 -13.67 1.61 -1.13
N CYS A 75 -12.36 1.41 -1.29
CA CYS A 75 -11.32 2.42 -1.10
C CYS A 75 -10.84 3.04 -2.42
N TYR A 76 -11.73 3.12 -3.40
CA TYR A 76 -11.46 3.71 -4.72
C TYR A 76 -10.14 3.21 -5.36
N PRO A 77 -9.99 1.89 -5.54
CA PRO A 77 -8.75 1.33 -6.02
C PRO A 77 -8.51 1.71 -7.49
N GLU A 78 -7.26 1.99 -7.82
CA GLU A 78 -6.79 2.27 -9.17
C GLU A 78 -5.68 1.29 -9.55
N PHE A 79 -5.70 0.83 -10.80
CA PHE A 79 -4.71 -0.11 -11.33
C PHE A 79 -4.15 0.39 -12.66
N LEU A 80 -2.83 0.34 -12.80
CA LEU A 80 -2.12 0.69 -14.01
C LEU A 80 -0.97 -0.29 -14.26
N GLU A 81 -0.90 -0.82 -15.48
CA GLU A 81 0.28 -1.54 -15.97
C GLU A 81 1.10 -0.58 -16.86
N THR A 82 2.38 -0.41 -16.54
CA THR A 82 3.28 0.50 -17.27
C THR A 82 3.92 -0.19 -18.47
N ASP A 83 4.46 0.60 -19.40
CA ASP A 83 5.24 0.08 -20.53
C ASP A 83 6.51 -0.69 -20.11
N SER A 84 7.02 -0.44 -18.89
CA SER A 84 8.15 -1.19 -18.31
C SER A 84 7.74 -2.52 -17.68
N GLY A 85 6.43 -2.82 -17.63
CA GLY A 85 5.86 -3.99 -16.98
C GLY A 85 5.74 -3.87 -15.46
N SER A 86 5.99 -2.70 -14.88
CA SER A 86 5.63 -2.42 -13.49
C SER A 86 4.11 -2.40 -13.37
N LEU A 87 3.61 -2.80 -12.22
CA LEU A 87 2.19 -2.71 -11.89
C LEU A 87 2.04 -1.70 -10.76
N ILE A 88 1.17 -0.73 -10.94
CA ILE A 88 0.85 0.29 -9.94
C ILE A 88 -0.56 -0.01 -9.43
N PHE A 89 -0.70 0.02 -8.11
CA PHE A 89 -1.97 -0.18 -7.43
C PHE A 89 -2.15 0.88 -6.33
N GLY A 90 -3.05 1.83 -6.58
CA GLY A 90 -3.39 2.91 -5.65
C GLY A 90 -4.70 2.64 -4.94
N PHE A 91 -4.84 3.05 -3.68
CA PHE A 91 -6.13 3.08 -2.98
C PHE A 91 -6.10 4.08 -1.83
N TYR A 92 -7.27 4.54 -1.42
CA TYR A 92 -7.45 5.43 -0.29
C TYR A 92 -7.25 4.71 1.05
N LEU A 93 -6.41 5.27 1.92
CA LEU A 93 -6.04 4.69 3.21
C LEU A 93 -7.18 4.87 4.23
N PRO A 94 -7.77 3.77 4.74
CA PRO A 94 -8.75 3.85 5.81
C PRO A 94 -8.03 4.09 7.14
N ALA A 95 -8.25 5.27 7.72
CA ALA A 95 -7.61 5.69 8.96
C ALA A 95 -8.57 6.51 9.84
N ASN A 96 -8.39 6.40 11.15
CA ASN A 96 -9.14 7.12 12.18
C ASN A 96 -10.67 7.03 12.07
N GLY A 97 -11.18 5.93 11.51
CA GLY A 97 -12.61 5.67 11.37
C GLY A 97 -13.23 6.17 10.06
N GLU A 98 -12.40 6.64 9.12
CA GLU A 98 -12.83 7.20 7.85
C GLU A 98 -12.04 6.57 6.68
N ILE A 99 -12.67 6.50 5.50
CA ILE A 99 -11.93 6.30 4.25
C ILE A 99 -11.44 7.69 3.84
N THR A 100 -10.15 7.96 4.01
CA THR A 100 -9.53 9.25 3.69
C THR A 100 -9.37 9.41 2.17
N ASP A 101 -8.90 10.56 1.68
CA ASP A 101 -8.35 10.71 0.32
C ASP A 101 -6.80 10.62 0.31
N LEU A 102 -6.19 10.19 1.42
CA LEU A 102 -4.77 9.86 1.51
C LEU A 102 -4.53 8.56 0.72
N THR A 103 -3.90 8.68 -0.45
CA THR A 103 -3.67 7.56 -1.36
C THR A 103 -2.38 6.85 -1.00
N VAL A 104 -2.46 5.53 -0.78
CA VAL A 104 -1.28 4.64 -0.77
C VAL A 104 -1.06 4.15 -2.18
N GLU A 105 0.08 4.47 -2.77
CA GLU A 105 0.46 3.98 -4.10
C GLU A 105 1.49 2.87 -3.97
N PHE A 106 1.08 1.62 -4.19
CA PHE A 106 2.01 0.52 -4.36
C PHE A 106 2.55 0.46 -5.79
N GLU A 107 3.85 0.22 -5.92
CA GLU A 107 4.46 -0.23 -7.18
C GLU A 107 5.03 -1.64 -7.01
N PHE A 108 4.76 -2.48 -8.00
CA PHE A 108 5.25 -3.83 -8.11
C PHE A 108 6.22 -3.88 -9.30
N VAL A 109 7.51 -3.91 -9.00
CA VAL A 109 8.59 -3.87 -10.00
C VAL A 109 8.92 -5.29 -10.45
N PRO A 110 8.93 -5.59 -11.76
CA PRO A 110 9.21 -6.92 -12.25
C PRO A 110 10.68 -7.31 -11.97
N ILE A 111 10.87 -8.49 -11.40
CA ILE A 111 12.20 -9.08 -11.14
C ILE A 111 12.41 -10.40 -11.90
N GLY A 112 11.52 -10.71 -12.84
CA GLY A 112 11.58 -11.88 -13.73
C GLY A 112 10.76 -13.07 -13.25
N ASN A 113 10.45 -14.00 -14.18
CA ASN A 113 9.64 -15.20 -13.93
C ASN A 113 8.28 -14.91 -13.26
N ASN A 114 7.61 -13.82 -13.69
CA ASN A 114 6.36 -13.32 -13.12
C ASN A 114 6.43 -12.99 -11.62
N ASN A 115 7.63 -12.73 -11.10
CA ASN A 115 7.82 -12.24 -9.75
C ASN A 115 7.98 -10.72 -9.76
N TYR A 116 7.47 -10.12 -8.71
CA TYR A 116 7.48 -8.69 -8.48
C TYR A 116 8.01 -8.38 -7.08
N ALA A 117 8.87 -7.37 -7.01
CA ALA A 117 9.25 -6.73 -5.76
C ALA A 117 8.26 -5.60 -5.47
N ALA A 118 7.64 -5.61 -4.30
CA ALA A 118 6.70 -4.57 -3.89
C ALA A 118 7.44 -3.39 -3.24
N THR A 119 6.99 -2.18 -3.54
CA THR A 119 7.35 -0.95 -2.84
C THR A 119 6.11 -0.07 -2.68
N ILE A 120 6.15 0.89 -1.76
CA ILE A 120 5.15 1.96 -1.68
C ILE A 120 5.83 3.21 -2.19
N ASN A 121 5.37 3.73 -3.34
CA ASN A 121 5.94 4.93 -3.93
C ASN A 121 5.73 6.13 -3.02
N ASP A 122 4.49 6.31 -2.55
CA ASP A 122 4.13 7.41 -1.68
C ASP A 122 2.82 7.12 -0.92
N VAL A 123 2.60 7.88 0.17
CA VAL A 123 1.34 7.98 0.90
C VAL A 123 0.99 9.44 1.04
N HIS A 124 0.13 9.95 0.15
CA HIS A 124 -0.13 11.38 0.01
C HIS A 124 -1.51 11.67 -0.57
N VAL A 125 -1.96 12.91 -0.47
CA VAL A 125 -3.16 13.40 -1.16
C VAL A 125 -2.76 13.81 -2.58
N LEU A 126 -3.47 13.29 -3.58
CA LEU A 126 -3.27 13.59 -5.01
C LEU A 126 -3.76 14.99 -5.42
#